data_AF-A0A534RDJ5-F1
#
_entry.id   AF-A0A534RDJ5-F1
#
_cell.length_a   1.000
_cell.length_b   1.000
_cell.length_c   1.000
_cell.angle_alpha   90.00
_cell.angle_beta   90.00
_cell.angle_gamma   90.00
#
_symmetry.space_group_name_H-M   'P 1'
#
loop_
_entity.id
_entity.type
_entity.pdbx_description
1 polymer ?
#
loop_
_entity_poly.entity_id
_entity_poly.type
_entity_poly.pdbx_seq_one_letter_code
_entity_poly.pdbx_strand_id
1 'polypeptide(L)' 'MPRVQLSFLVYSQTRERRSVVLAIDGGSLVTLHEGETAGGLEVARILPDRVHLRMGGQVFAVRPRD' A
#
# COMPACT_ATOMS: atom_id res chain seq x y z
N MET A 1 7.49 -9.65 -9.63
CA MET A 1 6.91 -8.52 -8.87
C MET A 1 5.42 -8.49 -9.15
N PRO A 2 4.53 -8.60 -8.14
CA PRO A 2 3.10 -8.62 -8.34
C PRO A 2 2.62 -7.31 -8.93
N ARG A 3 1.51 -7.38 -9.66
CA ARG A 3 0.86 -6.18 -10.18
C ARG A 3 0.05 -5.55 -9.06
N VAL A 4 0.55 -4.45 -8.52
CA VAL A 4 -0.13 -3.69 -7.46
C VAL A 4 -0.73 -2.43 -8.03
N GLN A 5 -1.99 -2.18 -7.73
CA GLN A 5 -2.67 -0.92 -8.01
C GLN A 5 -3.13 -0.27 -6.71
N LEU A 6 -2.78 0.99 -6.51
CA LEU A 6 -3.29 1.81 -5.42
C LEU A 6 -4.63 2.42 -5.84
N SER A 7 -5.71 1.95 -5.23
CA SER A 7 -7.08 2.40 -5.52
C SER A 7 -7.45 3.62 -4.70
N PHE A 8 -7.12 3.62 -3.40
CA PHE A 8 -7.36 4.75 -2.50
C PHE A 8 -6.21 4.89 -1.50
N LEU A 9 -5.93 6.14 -1.11
CA LEU A 9 -4.95 6.48 -0.09
C LEU A 9 -5.57 7.48 0.87
N VAL A 10 -5.57 7.14 2.16
CA VAL A 10 -5.98 8.04 3.24
C VAL A 10 -4.72 8.42 4.02
N TYR A 11 -4.38 9.70 3.99
CA TYR A 11 -3.25 10.25 4.72
C TYR A 11 -3.71 11.09 5.92
N SER A 12 -3.01 10.93 7.03
CA SER A 12 -3.13 11.74 8.24
C SER A 12 -1.77 11.86 8.91
N GLN A 13 -1.55 12.93 9.68
CA GLN A 13 -0.38 13.03 10.55
C GLN A 13 -0.41 11.99 11.68
N THR A 14 -1.60 11.52 12.07
CA THR A 14 -1.76 10.40 13.02
C THR A 14 -1.54 9.08 12.28
N ARG A 15 -0.51 8.32 12.68
CA ARG A 15 -0.06 7.11 11.98
C ARG A 15 -1.17 6.09 11.81
N GLU A 16 -1.96 5.89 12.86
CA GLU A 16 -3.02 4.88 12.97
C GLU A 16 -4.22 5.19 12.06
N ARG A 17 -4.34 6.43 11.58
CA ARG A 17 -5.40 6.87 10.66
C ARG A 17 -5.00 6.75 9.19
N ARG A 18 -3.75 6.32 8.91
CA ARG A 18 -3.28 6.14 7.54
C ARG A 18 -3.65 4.75 7.05
N SER A 19 -4.30 4.70 5.90
CA SER A 19 -4.65 3.43 5.25
C SER A 19 -4.57 3.54 3.74
N VAL A 20 -4.39 2.40 3.09
CA VAL A 20 -4.43 2.26 1.64
C VAL A 20 -5.37 1.14 1.26
N VAL A 21 -6.01 1.29 0.10
CA VAL A 21 -6.77 0.22 -0.56
C VAL A 21 -5.99 -0.22 -1.79
N LEU A 22 -5.59 -1.48 -1.83
CA LEU A 22 -4.78 -2.07 -2.89
C LEU A 22 -5.56 -3.16 -3.64
N ALA A 23 -5.40 -3.20 -4.96
CA ALA A 23 -5.64 -4.42 -5.74
C ALA A 23 -4.29 -5.10 -5.99
N ILE A 24 -4.19 -6.39 -5.66
CA ILE A 24 -2.98 -7.20 -5.84
C ILE A 24 -3.27 -8.30 -6.86
N ASP A 25 -2.48 -8.33 -7.93
CA ASP A 25 -2.61 -9.28 -9.06
C ASP A 25 -4.01 -9.34 -9.69
N GLY A 26 -4.72 -8.20 -9.66
CA GLY A 26 -6.09 -8.09 -10.18
C GLY A 26 -7.16 -8.77 -9.32
N GLY A 27 -6.80 -9.22 -8.10
CA GLY A 27 -7.72 -9.80 -7.14
C GLY A 27 -8.56 -8.75 -6.38
N SER A 28 -9.21 -9.22 -5.32
CA SER A 28 -10.04 -8.38 -4.44
C SER A 28 -9.26 -7.22 -3.81
N LEU A 29 -9.98 -6.12 -3.55
CA LEU A 29 -9.43 -4.98 -2.84
C LEU A 29 -9.13 -5.35 -1.37
N VAL A 30 -7.96 -4.95 -0.89
CA VAL A 30 -7.55 -5.10 0.50
C VAL A 30 -7.21 -3.74 1.10
N THR A 31 -7.74 -3.47 2.29
CA THR A 31 -7.38 -2.29 3.09
C THR A 31 -6.25 -2.67 4.02
N LEU A 32 -5.18 -1.87 4.01
CA LEU A 32 -4.00 -2.10 4.85
C LEU A 32 -3.52 -0.80 5.51
N HIS A 33 -2.98 -0.93 6.71
CA HIS A 33 -2.28 0.09 7.48
C HIS A 33 -0.77 -0.17 7.47
N GLU A 34 0.01 0.80 7.92
CA GLU A 34 1.47 0.64 8.02
C GLU A 34 1.87 -0.52 8.95
N GLY A 35 2.68 -1.43 8.42
CA GLY A 35 3.13 -2.66 9.06
C GLY A 35 2.26 -3.88 8.75
N GLU A 36 1.07 -3.69 8.17
CA GLU A 36 0.21 -4.80 7.77
C GLU A 36 0.69 -5.41 6.45
N THR A 37 0.39 -6.70 6.26
CA THR A 37 0.83 -7.51 5.12
C THR A 37 -0.33 -8.25 4.47
N ALA A 38 -0.37 -8.30 3.15
CA ALA A 38 -1.26 -9.17 2.37
C ALA A 38 -0.52 -9.73 1.15
N GLY A 39 -0.68 -11.03 0.86
CA GLY A 39 -0.06 -11.65 -0.32
C GLY A 39 1.47 -11.53 -0.35
N GLY A 40 2.13 -11.52 0.80
CA GLY A 40 3.59 -11.34 0.92
C GLY A 40 4.08 -9.89 0.79
N LEU A 41 3.17 -8.94 0.64
CA LEU A 41 3.45 -7.52 0.47
C LEU A 41 3.08 -6.75 1.74
N GLU A 42 4.07 -6.09 2.34
CA GLU A 42 3.91 -5.24 3.52
C GLU A 42 3.76 -3.77 3.12
N VAL A 43 2.90 -3.04 3.83
CA VAL A 43 2.86 -1.57 3.78
C VAL A 43 3.94 -0.99 4.70
N ALA A 44 5.08 -0.61 4.15
CA ALA A 44 6.20 -0.08 4.94
C ALA A 44 5.96 1.36 5.42
N ARG A 45 5.39 2.22 4.56
CA ARG A 45 5.07 3.61 4.90
C ARG A 45 4.02 4.20 3.95
N ILE A 46 3.05 4.93 4.50
CA ILE A 46 2.04 5.69 3.76
C ILE A 46 2.42 7.17 3.81
N LEU A 47 2.59 7.76 2.63
CA LEU A 47 2.90 9.18 2.40
C LEU A 47 1.71 9.87 1.73
N PRO A 48 1.65 11.21 1.69
CA PRO A 48 0.49 11.92 1.13
C PRO A 48 0.17 11.58 -0.33
N ASP A 49 1.17 11.21 -1.13
CA ASP A 49 1.05 11.02 -2.58
C ASP A 49 1.38 9.59 -3.06
N ARG A 50 1.81 8.71 -2.15
CA ARG A 50 2.31 7.37 -2.47
C ARG A 50 2.33 6.46 -1.27
N VAL A 51 2.48 5.17 -1.54
CA VAL A 51 2.77 4.16 -0.53
C VAL A 51 4.08 3.45 -0.85
N HIS A 52 4.92 3.25 0.17
CA HIS A 52 6.07 2.37 0.09
C HIS A 52 5.67 0.97 0.53
N LEU A 53 5.93 0.00 -0.33
CA LEU A 53 5.61 -1.40 -0.14
C LEU A 53 6.90 -2.21 -0.07
N ARG A 54 6.91 -3.27 0.74
CA ARG A 54 8.05 -4.16 0.90
C ARG A 54 7.66 -5.59 0.55
N MET A 55 8.45 -6.24 -0.30
CA MET A 55 8.28 -7.64 -0.63
C MET A 55 9.63 -8.28 -0.95
N GLY A 56 9.91 -9.44 -0.34
CA GLY A 56 11.18 -10.14 -0.54
C GLY A 56 12.41 -9.29 -0.16
N GLY A 57 12.28 -8.39 0.81
CA GLY A 57 13.34 -7.47 1.23
C GLY A 57 13.53 -6.22 0.35
N GLN A 58 12.86 -6.15 -0.79
CA GLN A 58 12.90 -4.98 -1.67
C GLN A 58 11.77 -4.01 -1.35
N VAL A 59 12.08 -2.72 -1.28
CA VAL A 59 11.10 -1.64 -1.11
C VAL A 59 10.86 -0.92 -2.43
N PHE A 60 9.59 -0.67 -2.77
CA PHE A 60 9.21 0.09 -3.97
C PHE A 60 8.00 1.00 -3.67
N ALA A 61 7.85 2.07 -4.47
CA ALA A 61 6.77 3.03 -4.30
C ALA A 61 5.65 2.83 -5.33
N VAL A 62 4.41 2.92 -4.89
CA VAL A 62 3.21 2.92 -5.75
C VAL A 62 2.47 4.24 -5.53
N ARG A 63 2.04 4.87 -6.64
CA ARG A 63 1.25 6.10 -6.65
C ARG A 63 -0.19 5.78 -7.07
N PRO A 64 -1.18 6.59 -6.66
CA PRO A 64 -2.51 6.51 -7.23
C PRO A 64 -2.42 6.67 -8.76
N ARG A 65 -3.31 6.00 -9.50
CA ARG A 65 -3.53 6.36 -10.90
C ARG A 65 -4.28 7.70 -10.93
N ASP A 66 -3.92 8.55 -11.90
CA ASP A 66 -4.71 9.73 -12.27
C ASP A 66 -6.14 9.35 -12.67
#